data_AF-A0AA97I432-F1
#
_entry.id   AF-A0AA97I432-F1
#
_cell.length_a   1.000
_cell.length_b   1.000
_cell.length_c   1.000
_cell.angle_alpha   90.00
_cell.angle_beta   90.00
_cell.angle_gamma   90.00
#
_symmetry.space_group_name_H-M   'P 1'
#
loop_
_entity.id
_entity.type
_entity.pdbx_description
1 polymer ?
#
loop_
_entity_poly.entity_id
_entity_poly.type
_entity_poly.pdbx_seq_one_letter_code
_entity_poly.pdbx_strand_id
1 'polypeptide(L)'
;MSERIVFGMNCPSCGGRVEVEEGEQLVLCPFCHSAHSLESKDGISKFMYKIVIDKDEALKTVKYWFTNNFKARDLPEKGEITEVYSVYLPFWRLFGRGKAIVCGYSEDKDDEGHKSKTNYNNIWDSDYVYTQIACDAGDIGVSYLRNLKGEIIPYEEEEIPTFEATESKTDAEEAGKIKIQDLTYQNGKGNIEKVTFSKVFVDTKAFELIFYPLWVVRYDYFEKDYFAVIDGVTGDVLSGRAPGDPYYQSLSIGAGGSIGGLITGIGLGYSLLEGSGLFVATSIVGLSVLYLCYNQFRYKSEIISGDLQQPSFNLFKKAANASPYGQQNNVEIVLRK
;
A
#
# COMPACT_ATOMS: atom_id res chain seq x y z
N MET A 1 27.73 12.56 -5.09
CA MET A 1 26.77 13.64 -5.36
C MET A 1 25.41 12.97 -5.43
N SER A 2 24.49 13.30 -4.52
CA SER A 2 23.12 12.78 -4.56
C SER A 2 22.47 13.26 -5.86
N GLU A 3 21.79 12.38 -6.61
CA GLU A 3 20.73 12.82 -7.51
C GLU A 3 19.70 13.54 -6.65
N ARG A 4 19.78 14.87 -6.62
CA ARG A 4 18.76 15.71 -6.01
C ARG A 4 17.68 15.83 -7.06
N ILE A 5 16.46 15.46 -6.70
CA ILE A 5 15.31 15.66 -7.58
C ILE A 5 15.12 17.17 -7.66
N VAL A 6 15.27 17.70 -8.88
CA VAL A 6 15.13 19.12 -9.19
C VAL A 6 13.77 19.29 -9.85
N PHE A 7 12.93 20.18 -9.33
CA PHE A 7 11.69 20.55 -9.98
C PHE A 7 11.70 22.02 -10.40
N GLY A 8 10.95 22.36 -11.45
CA GLY A 8 10.93 23.71 -12.02
C GLY A 8 9.72 24.50 -11.54
N MET A 9 9.95 25.69 -11.00
CA MET A 9 8.90 26.68 -10.73
C MET A 9 9.09 27.94 -11.57
N ASN A 10 8.01 28.65 -11.89
CA ASN A 10 8.13 29.98 -12.48
C ASN A 10 8.32 31.02 -11.37
N CYS A 11 9.32 31.89 -11.51
CA CYS A 11 9.57 32.98 -10.58
C CYS A 11 8.37 33.94 -10.56
N PRO A 12 7.72 34.18 -9.40
CA PRO A 12 6.61 35.12 -9.31
C PRO A 12 6.97 36.56 -9.69
N SER A 13 8.25 36.93 -9.56
CA SER A 13 8.70 38.30 -9.83
C SER A 13 9.06 38.57 -11.29
N CYS A 14 9.62 37.59 -12.02
CA CYS A 14 10.09 37.82 -13.40
C CYS A 14 9.61 36.79 -14.43
N GLY A 15 8.91 35.73 -14.00
CA GLY A 15 8.44 34.65 -14.88
C GLY A 15 9.55 33.70 -15.37
N GLY A 16 10.81 33.88 -14.94
CA GLY A 16 11.91 32.98 -15.27
C GLY A 16 11.74 31.61 -14.62
N ARG A 17 12.13 30.53 -15.31
CA ARG A 17 12.06 29.16 -14.79
C ARG A 17 13.19 28.91 -13.80
N VAL A 18 12.87 28.77 -12.53
CA VAL A 18 13.82 28.51 -11.46
C VAL A 18 13.79 27.03 -11.10
N GLU A 19 14.98 26.44 -11.04
CA GLU A 19 15.17 25.08 -10.56
C GLU A 19 15.27 25.09 -9.04
N VAL A 20 14.50 24.20 -8.42
CA VAL A 20 14.39 24.08 -6.98
C VAL A 20 14.78 22.67 -6.59
N GLU A 21 15.66 22.54 -5.62
CA GLU A 21 16.00 21.24 -5.05
C GLU A 21 14.98 20.86 -3.96
N GLU A 22 14.57 19.59 -3.94
CA GLU A 22 13.71 19.08 -2.86
C GLU A 22 14.37 19.29 -1.48
N GLY A 23 13.61 19.87 -0.55
CA GLY A 23 14.07 20.25 0.78
C GLY A 23 14.69 21.65 0.92
N GLU A 24 14.78 22.44 -0.16
CA GLU A 24 15.10 23.87 -0.03
C GLU A 24 13.89 24.63 0.52
N GLN A 25 14.11 25.46 1.55
CA GLN A 25 13.07 26.35 2.09
C GLN A 25 13.05 27.71 1.38
N LEU A 26 14.19 28.10 0.81
CA LEU A 26 14.42 29.38 0.17
C LEU A 26 15.12 29.19 -1.17
N VAL A 27 14.55 29.77 -2.21
CA VAL A 27 15.07 29.69 -3.57
C VAL A 27 15.46 31.09 -4.03
N LEU A 28 16.66 31.21 -4.61
CA LEU A 28 17.15 32.44 -5.24
C LEU A 28 16.98 32.35 -6.75
N CYS A 29 16.23 33.28 -7.33
CA CYS A 29 16.06 33.33 -8.78
C CYS A 29 17.39 33.74 -9.47
N PRO A 30 17.96 32.94 -10.38
CA PRO A 30 19.20 33.30 -11.07
C PRO A 30 19.01 34.45 -12.08
N PHE A 31 17.76 34.78 -12.43
CA PHE A 31 17.46 35.83 -13.42
C PHE A 31 17.30 37.21 -12.78
N CYS A 32 16.45 37.31 -11.75
CA CYS A 32 16.13 38.60 -11.12
C CYS A 32 16.63 38.73 -9.67
N HIS A 33 17.30 37.70 -9.14
CA HIS A 33 17.86 37.67 -7.79
C HIS A 33 16.85 37.87 -6.65
N SER A 34 15.55 37.75 -6.93
CA SER A 34 14.53 37.69 -5.88
C SER A 34 14.67 36.38 -5.09
N ALA A 35 14.47 36.49 -3.78
CA ALA A 35 14.38 35.34 -2.89
C ALA A 35 12.91 34.98 -2.70
N HIS A 36 12.57 33.71 -2.85
CA HIS A 36 11.23 33.19 -2.65
C HIS A 36 11.25 32.09 -1.60
N SER A 37 10.36 32.19 -0.61
CA SER A 37 10.11 31.12 0.35
C SER A 37 9.19 30.07 -0.28
N LEU A 38 9.54 28.80 -0.14
CA LEU A 38 8.68 27.68 -0.53
C LEU A 38 7.73 27.24 0.58
N GLU A 39 7.98 27.67 1.82
CA GLU A 39 7.09 27.38 2.92
C GLU A 39 5.79 28.17 2.77
N SER A 40 4.67 27.46 2.90
CA SER A 40 3.35 28.08 3.04
C SER A 40 3.24 28.83 4.37
N LYS A 41 2.20 29.64 4.55
CA LYS A 41 1.94 30.43 5.78
C LYS A 41 1.92 29.57 7.05
N ASP A 42 1.61 28.28 6.90
CA ASP A 42 1.57 27.30 7.98
C ASP A 42 2.94 26.68 8.32
N GLY A 43 4.04 27.14 7.67
CA GLY A 43 5.39 26.60 7.86
C GLY A 43 5.56 25.18 7.29
N ILE A 44 4.82 24.85 6.23
CA ILE A 44 4.84 23.56 5.54
C ILE A 44 4.97 23.83 4.05
N SER A 45 5.96 23.23 3.40
CA SER A 45 6.07 23.23 1.94
C SER A 45 5.00 22.30 1.37
N LYS A 46 4.15 22.85 0.49
CA LYS A 46 3.04 22.14 -0.17
C LYS A 46 3.36 21.97 -1.64
N PHE A 47 3.29 20.73 -2.12
CA PHE A 47 3.55 20.38 -3.52
C PHE A 47 2.44 19.51 -4.08
N MET A 48 2.33 19.42 -5.40
CA MET A 48 1.39 18.52 -6.05
C MET A 48 2.05 17.79 -7.22
N TYR A 49 1.60 16.57 -7.48
CA TYR A 49 2.01 15.85 -8.69
C TYR A 49 1.16 16.29 -9.87
N LYS A 50 1.80 16.55 -11.00
CA LYS A 50 1.09 16.84 -12.23
C LYS A 50 0.35 15.59 -12.71
N ILE A 51 -0.96 15.71 -12.90
CA ILE A 51 -1.76 14.64 -13.52
C ILE A 51 -1.31 14.45 -14.98
N VAL A 52 -0.96 13.20 -15.32
CA VAL A 52 -0.50 12.82 -16.67
C VAL A 52 -1.59 12.07 -17.41
N ILE A 53 -2.30 11.20 -16.69
CA ILE A 53 -3.33 10.33 -17.23
C ILE A 53 -4.62 11.13 -17.44
N ASP A 54 -5.17 11.06 -18.65
CA ASP A 54 -6.45 11.69 -18.97
C ASP A 54 -7.64 10.82 -18.52
N LYS A 55 -8.83 11.40 -18.60
CA LYS A 55 -10.08 10.73 -18.23
C LYS A 55 -10.34 9.46 -19.06
N ASP A 56 -10.06 9.50 -20.36
CA ASP A 56 -10.36 8.41 -21.28
C ASP A 56 -9.40 7.23 -21.10
N GLU A 57 -8.14 7.52 -20.78
CA GLU A 57 -7.12 6.56 -20.42
C GLU A 57 -7.45 5.88 -19.08
N ALA A 58 -7.84 6.64 -18.06
CA ALA A 58 -8.33 6.07 -16.80
C ALA A 58 -9.51 5.10 -17.03
N LEU A 59 -10.45 5.47 -17.90
CA LEU A 59 -11.58 4.60 -18.27
C LEU A 59 -11.14 3.32 -18.99
N LYS A 60 -10.15 3.41 -19.89
CA LYS A 60 -9.60 2.23 -20.56
C LYS A 60 -8.93 1.29 -19.55
N THR A 61 -8.16 1.83 -18.61
CA THR A 61 -7.55 1.05 -17.53
C THR A 61 -8.60 0.31 -16.71
N VAL A 62 -9.70 0.97 -16.33
CA VAL A 62 -10.78 0.33 -15.57
C VAL A 62 -11.46 -0.78 -16.37
N LYS A 63 -11.77 -0.54 -17.65
CA LYS A 63 -12.34 -1.57 -18.52
C LYS A 63 -11.42 -2.77 -18.69
N TYR A 64 -10.11 -2.54 -18.83
CA TYR A 64 -9.13 -3.62 -18.82
C TYR A 64 -9.11 -4.35 -17.49
N TRP A 65 -9.11 -3.62 -16.37
CA TRP A 65 -9.16 -4.18 -15.04
C TRP A 65 -10.40 -5.04 -14.81
N PHE A 66 -11.56 -4.73 -15.40
CA PHE A 66 -12.76 -5.58 -15.32
C PHE A 66 -12.52 -7.01 -15.83
N THR A 67 -11.63 -7.19 -16.80
CA THR A 67 -11.31 -8.50 -17.39
C THR A 67 -10.35 -9.34 -16.55
N ASN A 68 -9.67 -8.73 -15.57
CA ASN A 68 -8.66 -9.41 -14.75
C ASN A 68 -9.28 -10.05 -13.49
N ASN A 69 -8.63 -11.11 -13.00
CA ASN A 69 -8.99 -11.87 -11.80
C ASN A 69 -10.34 -12.60 -11.92
N PHE A 70 -10.83 -13.17 -10.81
CA PHE A 70 -12.09 -13.93 -10.75
C PHE A 70 -13.35 -13.04 -10.72
N LYS A 71 -13.34 -11.91 -11.44
CA LYS A 71 -14.47 -10.96 -11.50
C LYS A 71 -15.60 -11.51 -12.36
N ALA A 72 -16.78 -10.91 -12.23
CA ALA A 72 -17.92 -11.25 -13.09
C ALA A 72 -17.53 -11.10 -14.57
N ARG A 73 -17.74 -12.16 -15.35
CA ARG A 73 -17.25 -12.25 -16.74
C ARG A 73 -17.95 -11.28 -17.68
N ASP A 74 -19.20 -10.98 -17.37
CA ASP A 74 -20.08 -10.02 -18.04
C ASP A 74 -19.95 -8.60 -17.48
N LEU A 75 -19.05 -8.35 -16.53
CA LEU A 75 -18.78 -7.01 -16.00
C LEU A 75 -18.37 -6.00 -17.09
N PRO A 76 -17.50 -6.33 -18.07
CA PRO A 76 -17.18 -5.39 -19.15
C PRO A 76 -18.37 -5.00 -20.03
N GLU A 77 -19.38 -5.86 -20.12
CA GLU A 77 -20.57 -5.64 -20.97
C GLU A 77 -21.72 -4.98 -20.21
N LYS A 78 -21.93 -5.36 -18.94
CA LYS A 78 -23.05 -4.92 -18.11
C LYS A 78 -22.70 -3.85 -17.08
N GLY A 79 -21.42 -3.60 -16.83
CA GLY A 79 -20.97 -2.56 -15.92
C GLY A 79 -21.23 -1.18 -16.53
N GLU A 80 -22.06 -0.39 -15.88
CA GLU A 80 -22.39 0.97 -16.32
C GLU A 80 -21.56 1.98 -15.52
N ILE A 81 -20.73 2.77 -16.20
CA ILE A 81 -19.93 3.81 -15.55
C ILE A 81 -20.89 4.95 -15.16
N THR A 82 -20.98 5.25 -13.87
CA THR A 82 -21.86 6.29 -13.34
C THR A 82 -21.14 7.62 -13.21
N GLU A 83 -19.94 7.62 -12.63
CA GLU A 83 -19.16 8.83 -12.38
C GLU A 83 -17.68 8.62 -12.62
N VAL A 84 -17.02 9.67 -13.11
CA VAL A 84 -15.57 9.70 -13.28
C VAL A 84 -15.09 11.10 -12.95
N TYR A 85 -14.27 11.20 -11.90
CA TYR A 85 -13.70 12.46 -11.45
C TYR A 85 -12.28 12.26 -10.95
N SER A 86 -11.48 13.32 -11.05
CA SER A 86 -10.14 13.38 -10.47
C SER A 86 -10.21 14.02 -9.10
N VAL A 87 -9.46 13.49 -8.14
CA VAL A 87 -9.31 14.04 -6.81
C VAL A 87 -7.85 14.00 -6.41
N TYR A 88 -7.41 14.99 -5.65
CA TYR A 88 -6.05 15.01 -5.11
C TYR A 88 -6.06 14.62 -3.64
N LEU A 89 -5.30 13.59 -3.33
CA LEU A 89 -5.22 13.04 -1.99
C LEU A 89 -3.92 13.53 -1.32
N PRO A 90 -3.99 14.12 -0.11
CA PRO A 90 -2.82 14.63 0.58
C PRO A 90 -2.02 13.52 1.26
N PHE A 91 -0.70 13.61 1.18
CA PHE A 91 0.27 12.71 1.79
C PHE A 91 1.38 13.50 2.49
N TRP A 92 1.74 13.08 3.69
CA TRP A 92 2.97 13.50 4.33
C TRP A 92 4.15 12.80 3.66
N ARG A 93 5.15 13.56 3.23
CA ARG A 93 6.42 13.04 2.70
C ARG A 93 7.57 13.49 3.60
N LEU A 94 8.31 12.52 4.12
CA LEU A 94 9.52 12.74 4.92
C LEU A 94 10.74 12.25 4.15
N PHE A 95 11.69 13.15 3.89
CA PHE A 95 13.03 12.79 3.43
C PHE A 95 13.97 12.72 4.62
N GLY A 96 14.49 11.52 4.87
CA GLY A 96 15.41 11.27 5.97
C GLY A 96 16.66 10.55 5.51
N ARG A 97 17.79 10.81 6.18
CA ARG A 97 19.00 10.00 6.06
C ARG A 97 19.12 9.13 7.30
N GLY A 98 19.08 7.82 7.08
CA GLY A 98 19.25 6.81 8.12
C GLY A 98 20.68 6.32 8.17
N LYS A 99 21.32 6.41 9.34
CA LYS A 99 22.64 5.84 9.61
C LYS A 99 22.57 4.84 10.74
N ALA A 100 23.04 3.61 10.51
CA ALA A 100 23.13 2.60 11.56
C ALA A 100 24.55 2.04 11.65
N ILE A 101 24.99 1.79 12.88
CA ILE A 101 26.16 0.97 13.19
C ILE A 101 25.64 -0.24 13.94
N VAL A 102 25.81 -1.43 13.36
CA VAL A 102 25.34 -2.70 13.93
C VAL A 102 26.51 -3.67 14.01
N CYS A 103 26.89 -4.01 15.23
CA CYS A 103 27.95 -4.97 15.51
C CYS A 103 27.35 -6.23 16.13
N GLY A 104 27.82 -7.39 15.69
CA GLY A 104 27.35 -8.66 16.20
C GLY A 104 28.10 -9.82 15.61
N TYR A 105 27.52 -11.01 15.73
CA TYR A 105 28.09 -12.22 15.15
C TYR A 105 26.99 -13.20 14.77
N SER A 106 27.31 -14.07 13.83
CA SER A 106 26.49 -15.24 13.47
C SER A 106 27.31 -16.51 13.70
N GLU A 107 26.62 -17.58 14.09
CA GLU A 107 27.24 -18.88 14.36
C GLU A 107 26.77 -19.87 13.29
N ASP A 108 27.65 -20.18 12.34
CA ASP A 108 27.35 -21.20 11.33
C ASP A 108 27.85 -22.56 11.81
N LYS A 109 27.10 -23.61 11.48
CA LYS A 109 27.49 -25.00 11.73
C LYS A 109 27.76 -25.68 10.41
N ASP A 110 28.96 -26.22 10.27
CA ASP A 110 29.32 -27.04 9.11
C ASP A 110 28.65 -28.42 9.21
N ASP A 111 28.62 -29.17 8.10
CA ASP A 111 28.04 -30.52 8.02
C ASP A 111 28.69 -31.52 9.00
N GLU A 112 29.93 -31.25 9.42
CA GLU A 112 30.69 -32.01 10.42
C GLU A 112 30.41 -31.57 11.87
N GLY A 113 29.53 -30.58 12.08
CA GLY A 113 29.13 -30.08 13.40
C GLY A 113 30.09 -29.05 14.02
N HIS A 114 31.14 -28.64 13.30
CA HIS A 114 32.03 -27.56 13.73
C HIS A 114 31.30 -26.21 13.70
N LYS A 115 31.48 -25.41 14.76
CA LYS A 115 30.92 -24.07 14.88
C LYS A 115 31.94 -23.04 14.43
N SER A 116 31.61 -22.26 13.41
CA SER A 116 32.38 -21.07 13.04
C SER A 116 31.65 -19.82 13.55
N LYS A 117 32.41 -18.82 14.02
CA LYS A 117 31.87 -17.55 14.50
C LYS A 117 32.33 -16.43 13.58
N THR A 118 31.40 -15.85 12.85
CA THR A 118 31.69 -14.71 11.96
C THR A 118 31.26 -13.44 12.67
N ASN A 119 32.21 -12.53 12.93
CA ASN A 119 31.91 -11.22 13.52
C ASN A 119 31.61 -10.21 12.42
N TYR A 120 30.58 -9.40 12.62
CA TYR A 120 30.13 -8.36 11.72
C TYR A 120 30.25 -6.98 12.39
N ASN A 121 30.70 -6.00 11.60
CA ASN A 121 30.67 -4.59 11.95
C ASN A 121 30.08 -3.83 10.77
N ASN A 122 28.75 -3.81 10.71
CA ASN A 122 28.03 -3.24 9.59
C ASN A 122 27.77 -1.75 9.85
N ILE A 123 28.18 -0.93 8.89
CA ILE A 123 27.79 0.48 8.82
C ILE A 123 26.81 0.59 7.66
N TRP A 124 25.63 1.13 7.95
CA TRP A 124 24.59 1.40 6.97
C TRP A 124 24.34 2.90 6.90
N ASP A 125 24.26 3.44 5.69
CA ASP A 125 24.04 4.86 5.44
C ASP A 125 23.28 5.01 4.13
N SER A 126 21.97 5.27 4.25
CA SER A 126 21.08 5.38 3.11
C SER A 126 20.11 6.54 3.29
N ASP A 127 19.66 7.08 2.16
CA ASP A 127 18.61 8.08 2.08
C ASP A 127 17.26 7.36 1.89
N TYR A 128 16.22 7.84 2.58
CA TYR A 128 14.90 7.23 2.66
C TYR A 128 13.84 8.28 2.35
N VAL A 129 12.82 7.88 1.60
CA VAL A 129 11.56 8.63 1.49
C VAL A 129 10.47 7.84 2.19
N TYR A 130 9.85 8.44 3.17
CA TYR A 130 8.65 7.92 3.80
C TYR A 130 7.43 8.69 3.31
N THR A 131 6.36 7.97 2.99
CA THR A 131 5.06 8.57 2.69
C THR A 131 3.95 7.97 3.56
N GLN A 132 3.05 8.83 4.01
CA GLN A 132 1.85 8.43 4.74
C GLN A 132 0.69 9.30 4.26
N ILE A 133 -0.49 8.71 4.13
CA ILE A 133 -1.70 9.48 3.85
C ILE A 133 -1.96 10.51 4.95
N ALA A 134 -2.27 11.76 4.59
CA ALA A 134 -2.49 12.84 5.55
C ALA A 134 -3.99 13.05 5.92
N CYS A 135 -4.88 12.29 5.30
CA CYS A 135 -6.33 12.38 5.50
C CYS A 135 -6.95 10.99 5.72
N ASP A 136 -8.19 10.98 6.22
CA ASP A 136 -9.02 9.78 6.16
C ASP A 136 -9.55 9.56 4.74
N ALA A 137 -8.93 8.63 4.01
CA ALA A 137 -9.34 8.24 2.66
C ALA A 137 -10.69 7.51 2.60
N GLY A 138 -11.28 7.14 3.75
CA GLY A 138 -12.52 6.37 3.81
C GLY A 138 -12.49 5.14 2.90
N ASP A 139 -13.43 5.07 1.97
CA ASP A 139 -13.57 3.95 1.03
C ASP A 139 -12.60 4.01 -0.18
N ILE A 140 -11.74 5.01 -0.33
CA ILE A 140 -10.81 5.08 -1.49
C ILE A 140 -9.77 3.95 -1.43
N GLY A 141 -9.36 3.49 -0.24
CA GLY A 141 -8.49 2.32 -0.11
C GLY A 141 -7.05 2.52 -0.58
N VAL A 142 -6.54 3.74 -0.44
CA VAL A 142 -5.14 4.11 -0.68
C VAL A 142 -4.56 4.61 0.63
N SER A 143 -3.47 3.98 1.11
CA SER A 143 -2.87 4.33 2.41
C SER A 143 -1.46 4.94 2.29
N TYR A 144 -0.79 4.70 1.15
CA TYR A 144 0.55 5.18 0.85
C TYR A 144 0.73 5.32 -0.67
N LEU A 145 1.76 6.07 -1.08
CA LEU A 145 2.12 6.19 -2.49
C LEU A 145 2.95 4.99 -2.92
N ARG A 146 2.50 4.28 -3.96
CA ARG A 146 3.21 3.09 -4.48
C ARG A 146 4.45 3.42 -5.28
N ASN A 147 4.54 4.64 -5.79
CA ASN A 147 5.65 5.14 -6.55
C ASN A 147 5.78 6.65 -6.34
N LEU A 148 7.00 7.15 -6.53
CA LEU A 148 7.34 8.58 -6.48
C LEU A 148 7.68 9.12 -7.87
N LYS A 149 7.17 8.48 -8.93
CA LYS A 149 7.44 8.89 -10.30
C LYS A 149 6.47 10.00 -10.67
N GLY A 150 6.96 11.02 -11.36
CA GLY A 150 6.14 12.11 -11.87
C GLY A 150 6.81 13.46 -11.74
N GLU A 151 6.23 14.44 -12.42
CA GLU A 151 6.64 15.83 -12.28
C GLU A 151 5.91 16.45 -11.08
N ILE A 152 6.67 17.02 -10.14
CA ILE A 152 6.15 17.73 -8.98
C ILE A 152 6.16 19.22 -9.29
N ILE A 153 5.06 19.90 -8.98
CA ILE A 153 4.90 21.34 -9.14
C ILE A 153 4.48 21.97 -7.80
N PRO A 154 4.75 23.27 -7.58
CA PRO A 154 4.23 23.99 -6.42
C PRO A 154 2.70 23.86 -6.31
N TYR A 155 2.19 23.73 -5.09
CA TYR A 155 0.75 23.66 -4.85
C TYR A 155 0.07 25.02 -5.14
N GLU A 156 -0.91 25.02 -6.03
CA GLU A 156 -1.78 26.16 -6.31
C GLU A 156 -3.17 25.89 -5.72
N GLU A 157 -3.65 26.77 -4.85
CA GLU A 157 -4.82 26.52 -3.98
C GLU A 157 -6.17 26.61 -4.71
N GLU A 158 -6.24 27.15 -5.92
CA GLU A 158 -7.49 27.69 -6.46
C GLU A 158 -8.30 26.76 -7.40
N GLU A 159 -7.86 25.55 -7.76
CA GLU A 159 -8.57 24.79 -8.83
C GLU A 159 -8.71 23.26 -8.65
N ILE A 160 -8.49 22.70 -7.45
CA ILE A 160 -8.37 21.25 -7.31
C ILE A 160 -9.29 20.71 -6.20
N PRO A 161 -10.18 19.74 -6.49
CA PRO A 161 -10.88 18.99 -5.45
C PRO A 161 -9.85 18.21 -4.61
N THR A 162 -9.57 18.70 -3.41
CA THR A 162 -8.62 18.12 -2.46
C THR A 162 -9.33 17.67 -1.20
N PHE A 163 -8.84 16.58 -0.60
CA PHE A 163 -9.15 16.28 0.80
C PHE A 163 -8.35 17.20 1.73
N GLU A 164 -8.95 17.60 2.84
CA GLU A 164 -8.23 18.30 3.90
C GLU A 164 -7.34 17.33 4.67
N ALA A 165 -6.13 17.75 5.01
CA ALA A 165 -5.25 16.99 5.87
C ALA A 165 -5.81 17.00 7.30
N THR A 166 -6.18 15.83 7.81
CA THR A 166 -6.73 15.66 9.16
C THR A 166 -5.68 15.27 10.19
N GLU A 167 -4.56 14.67 9.74
CA GLU A 167 -3.47 14.26 10.62
C GLU A 167 -2.56 15.44 11.02
N SER A 168 -2.10 15.44 12.27
CA SER A 168 -1.14 16.44 12.76
C SER A 168 0.24 16.27 12.11
N LYS A 169 0.85 17.39 11.72
CA LYS A 169 2.23 17.47 11.20
C LYS A 169 3.23 16.76 12.14
N THR A 170 3.14 17.04 13.44
CA THR A 170 4.09 16.53 14.44
C THR A 170 4.05 15.02 14.53
N ASP A 171 2.85 14.47 14.57
CA ASP A 171 2.61 13.04 14.80
C ASP A 171 3.05 12.24 13.57
N ALA A 172 2.75 12.75 12.37
CA ALA A 172 3.20 12.16 11.11
C ALA A 172 4.73 12.22 10.94
N GLU A 173 5.37 13.32 11.36
CA GLU A 173 6.83 13.44 11.31
C GLU A 173 7.52 12.45 12.26
N GLU A 174 7.01 12.30 13.49
CA GLU A 174 7.51 11.32 14.46
C GLU A 174 7.31 9.88 13.97
N ALA A 175 6.12 9.56 13.43
CA ALA A 175 5.84 8.25 12.85
C ALA A 175 6.82 7.91 11.71
N GLY A 176 7.09 8.87 10.82
CA GLY A 176 8.06 8.71 9.75
C GLY A 176 9.48 8.49 10.25
N LYS A 177 9.93 9.26 11.27
CA LYS A 177 11.25 9.08 11.88
C LYS A 177 11.41 7.70 12.50
N ILE A 178 10.42 7.23 13.23
CA ILE A 178 10.42 5.88 13.82
C ILE A 178 10.50 4.83 12.71
N LYS A 179 9.73 4.97 11.63
CA LYS A 179 9.73 4.02 10.53
C LYS A 179 11.07 3.96 9.79
N ILE A 180 11.67 5.11 9.51
CA ILE A 180 13.00 5.19 8.91
C ILE A 180 14.05 4.58 9.86
N GLN A 181 13.96 4.86 11.16
CA GLN A 181 14.86 4.29 12.16
C GLN A 181 14.80 2.76 12.17
N ASP A 182 13.60 2.19 12.17
CA ASP A 182 13.38 0.74 12.15
C ASP A 182 13.95 0.11 10.88
N LEU A 183 13.68 0.67 9.70
CA LEU A 183 14.21 0.13 8.45
C LEU A 183 15.73 0.28 8.33
N THR A 184 16.28 1.39 8.81
CA THR A 184 17.74 1.60 8.87
C THR A 184 18.39 0.55 9.77
N TYR A 185 17.77 0.23 10.91
CA TYR A 185 18.22 -0.84 11.79
C TYR A 185 18.17 -2.20 11.09
N GLN A 186 17.04 -2.56 10.47
CA GLN A 186 16.89 -3.87 9.82
C GLN A 186 17.89 -4.05 8.67
N ASN A 187 18.07 -3.02 7.83
CA ASN A 187 19.04 -3.08 6.73
C ASN A 187 20.48 -3.15 7.25
N GLY A 188 20.82 -2.37 8.28
CA GLY A 188 22.15 -2.43 8.90
C GLY A 188 22.43 -3.76 9.61
N LYS A 189 21.40 -4.39 10.18
CA LYS A 189 21.50 -5.72 10.79
C LYS A 189 21.83 -6.79 9.74
N GLY A 190 21.20 -6.75 8.57
CA GLY A 190 21.43 -7.75 7.52
C GLY A 190 21.29 -9.18 8.05
N ASN A 191 22.34 -9.99 7.87
CA ASN A 191 22.38 -11.40 8.29
C ASN A 191 22.96 -11.64 9.70
N ILE A 192 23.12 -10.59 10.51
CA ILE A 192 23.62 -10.73 11.89
C ILE A 192 22.55 -11.39 12.75
N GLU A 193 22.85 -12.58 13.29
CA GLU A 193 21.93 -13.28 14.19
C GLU A 193 21.92 -12.67 15.59
N LYS A 194 23.11 -12.50 16.18
CA LYS A 194 23.29 -12.00 17.55
C LYS A 194 23.93 -10.63 17.52
N VAL A 195 23.11 -9.60 17.67
CA VAL A 195 23.55 -8.20 17.76
C VAL A 195 24.11 -7.93 19.16
N THR A 196 25.35 -7.45 19.24
CA THR A 196 26.03 -7.07 20.49
C THR A 196 25.92 -5.57 20.75
N PHE A 197 25.92 -4.77 19.70
CA PHE A 197 25.77 -3.33 19.77
C PHE A 197 25.00 -2.84 18.55
N SER A 198 24.06 -1.93 18.76
CA SER A 198 23.44 -1.21 17.65
C SER A 198 23.19 0.24 18.05
N LYS A 199 23.42 1.14 17.11
CA LYS A 199 23.05 2.55 17.24
C LYS A 199 22.55 3.05 15.90
N VAL A 200 21.41 3.73 15.92
CA VAL A 200 20.76 4.27 14.73
C VAL A 200 20.54 5.76 14.92
N PHE A 201 20.77 6.51 13.86
CA PHE A 201 20.55 7.94 13.78
C PHE A 201 19.69 8.22 12.55
N VAL A 202 18.71 9.11 12.71
CA VAL A 202 17.87 9.59 11.60
C VAL A 202 18.02 11.10 11.56
N ASP A 203 18.45 11.59 10.41
CA ASP A 203 18.57 13.02 10.12
C ASP A 203 17.47 13.43 9.14
N THR A 204 16.64 14.39 9.51
CA THR A 204 15.51 14.83 8.69
C THR A 204 15.95 15.96 7.79
N LYS A 205 15.84 15.76 6.47
CA LYS A 205 16.20 16.77 5.48
C LYS A 205 15.02 17.67 5.13
N ALA A 206 13.85 17.07 4.94
CA ALA A 206 12.65 17.78 4.54
C ALA A 206 11.40 17.03 4.99
N PHE A 207 10.36 17.79 5.34
CA PHE A 207 9.04 17.28 5.69
C PHE A 207 7.98 18.15 5.01
N GLU A 208 7.23 17.53 4.11
CA GLU A 208 6.43 18.23 3.11
C GLU A 208 5.04 17.61 3.01
N LEU A 209 4.06 18.40 2.56
CA LEU A 209 2.72 17.93 2.25
C LEU A 209 2.54 17.85 0.74
N ILE A 210 2.13 16.68 0.24
CA ILE A 210 2.04 16.39 -1.19
C ILE A 210 0.63 16.01 -1.56
N PHE A 211 0.11 16.64 -2.59
CA PHE A 211 -1.15 16.31 -3.20
C PHE A 211 -0.93 15.41 -4.41
N TYR A 212 -1.41 14.18 -4.35
CA TYR A 212 -1.24 13.19 -5.41
C TYR A 212 -2.54 12.99 -6.21
N PRO A 213 -2.52 13.10 -7.55
CA PRO A 213 -3.73 12.99 -8.37
C PRO A 213 -4.18 11.53 -8.49
N LEU A 214 -5.46 11.31 -8.24
CA LEU A 214 -6.13 10.02 -8.39
C LEU A 214 -7.37 10.18 -9.26
N TRP A 215 -7.63 9.21 -10.12
CA TRP A 215 -8.90 9.06 -10.80
C TRP A 215 -9.79 8.11 -10.01
N VAL A 216 -11.01 8.55 -9.71
CA VAL A 216 -12.04 7.69 -9.11
C VAL A 216 -13.10 7.44 -10.18
N VAL A 217 -13.30 6.16 -10.49
CA VAL A 217 -14.31 5.70 -11.44
C VAL A 217 -15.34 4.89 -10.67
N ARG A 218 -16.56 5.40 -10.60
CA ARG A 218 -17.73 4.70 -10.03
C ARG A 218 -18.51 4.03 -11.15
N TYR A 219 -19.04 2.86 -10.84
CA TYR A 219 -19.82 2.08 -11.80
C TYR A 219 -20.80 1.17 -11.09
N ASP A 220 -21.90 0.88 -11.76
CA ASP A 220 -22.97 0.04 -11.24
C ASP A 220 -22.96 -1.32 -11.93
N TYR A 221 -23.31 -2.35 -11.16
CA TYR A 221 -23.49 -3.69 -11.69
C TYR A 221 -24.62 -4.39 -10.92
N PHE A 222 -25.74 -4.67 -11.61
CA PHE A 222 -26.97 -5.21 -11.02
C PHE A 222 -27.41 -4.46 -9.75
N GLU A 223 -27.60 -3.14 -9.86
CA GLU A 223 -28.07 -2.25 -8.78
C GLU A 223 -27.14 -2.19 -7.55
N LYS A 224 -25.87 -2.55 -7.74
CA LYS A 224 -24.83 -2.37 -6.73
C LYS A 224 -23.74 -1.45 -7.23
N ASP A 225 -23.36 -0.54 -6.37
CA ASP A 225 -22.35 0.47 -6.66
C ASP A 225 -20.96 -0.08 -6.33
N TYR A 226 -20.05 0.12 -7.28
CA TYR A 226 -18.67 -0.27 -7.21
C TYR A 226 -17.78 0.90 -7.61
N PHE A 227 -16.47 0.78 -7.35
CA PHE A 227 -15.52 1.79 -7.76
C PHE A 227 -14.14 1.20 -8.01
N ALA A 228 -13.36 1.92 -8.80
CA ALA A 228 -11.94 1.71 -9.01
C ALA A 228 -11.19 3.03 -8.86
N VAL A 229 -10.00 2.97 -8.26
CA VAL A 229 -9.10 4.11 -8.09
C VAL A 229 -7.85 3.85 -8.91
N ILE A 230 -7.52 4.82 -9.75
CA ILE A 230 -6.43 4.75 -10.71
C ILE A 230 -5.43 5.85 -10.38
N ASP A 231 -4.15 5.50 -10.44
CA ASP A 231 -3.05 6.44 -10.30
C ASP A 231 -3.08 7.47 -11.44
N GLY A 232 -3.19 8.76 -11.11
CA GLY A 232 -3.25 9.85 -12.10
C GLY A 232 -1.92 10.14 -12.79
N VAL A 233 -0.83 9.51 -12.36
CA VAL A 233 0.51 9.66 -12.95
C VAL A 233 0.92 8.43 -13.73
N THR A 234 0.75 7.23 -13.16
CA THR A 234 1.19 5.97 -13.82
C THR A 234 0.08 5.28 -14.60
N GLY A 235 -1.18 5.52 -14.26
CA GLY A 235 -2.33 4.82 -14.86
C GLY A 235 -2.58 3.44 -14.26
N ASP A 236 -1.89 3.05 -13.19
CA ASP A 236 -2.09 1.77 -12.52
C ASP A 236 -3.34 1.77 -11.64
N VAL A 237 -4.00 0.60 -11.50
CA VAL A 237 -5.11 0.45 -10.55
C VAL A 237 -4.55 0.30 -9.13
N LEU A 238 -4.81 1.30 -8.29
CA LEU A 238 -4.37 1.30 -6.90
C LEU A 238 -5.32 0.46 -6.03
N SER A 239 -6.61 0.70 -6.14
CA SER A 239 -7.63 0.03 -5.34
C SER A 239 -8.94 -0.09 -6.11
N GLY A 240 -9.85 -0.93 -5.61
CA GLY A 240 -11.20 -0.99 -6.15
C GLY A 240 -11.99 -2.18 -5.61
N ARG A 241 -13.32 -2.08 -5.73
CA ARG A 241 -14.26 -3.17 -5.43
C ARG A 241 -14.92 -3.59 -6.72
N ALA A 242 -14.96 -4.89 -7.00
CA ALA A 242 -15.63 -5.43 -8.17
C ALA A 242 -16.50 -6.64 -7.80
N PRO A 243 -17.57 -6.93 -8.56
CA PRO A 243 -18.35 -8.15 -8.37
C PRO A 243 -17.52 -9.39 -8.71
N GLY A 244 -17.58 -10.42 -7.85
CA GLY A 244 -16.97 -11.72 -8.11
C GLY A 244 -17.79 -12.56 -9.11
N ASP A 245 -17.16 -13.54 -9.75
CA ASP A 245 -17.81 -14.46 -10.70
C ASP A 245 -18.91 -15.31 -10.02
N PRO A 246 -20.20 -15.16 -10.41
CA PRO A 246 -21.29 -15.98 -9.87
C PRO A 246 -21.10 -17.48 -10.11
N TYR A 247 -20.39 -17.86 -11.18
CA TYR A 247 -20.08 -19.26 -11.46
C TYR A 247 -19.09 -19.82 -10.44
N TYR A 248 -18.06 -19.06 -10.08
CA TYR A 248 -17.09 -19.50 -9.07
C TYR A 248 -17.74 -19.62 -7.68
N GLN A 249 -18.65 -18.69 -7.38
CA GLN A 249 -19.44 -18.73 -6.15
C GLN A 249 -20.33 -19.99 -6.09
N SER A 250 -21.12 -20.26 -7.12
CA SER A 250 -21.96 -21.47 -7.18
C SER A 250 -21.15 -22.76 -7.16
N LEU A 251 -19.99 -22.80 -7.84
CA LEU A 251 -19.06 -23.92 -7.80
C LEU A 251 -18.52 -24.18 -6.38
N SER A 252 -18.19 -23.13 -5.62
CA SER A 252 -17.66 -23.30 -4.26
C SER A 252 -18.68 -23.92 -3.30
N ILE A 253 -19.96 -23.52 -3.37
CA ILE A 253 -21.04 -24.17 -2.61
C ILE A 253 -21.27 -25.59 -3.10
N GLY A 254 -21.34 -25.80 -4.42
CA GLY A 254 -21.58 -27.11 -5.01
C GLY A 254 -20.51 -28.12 -4.59
N ALA A 255 -19.24 -27.77 -4.74
CA ALA A 255 -18.11 -28.61 -4.34
C ALA A 255 -18.09 -28.84 -2.83
N GLY A 256 -18.29 -27.81 -2.01
CA GLY A 256 -18.34 -27.93 -0.55
C GLY A 256 -19.46 -28.85 -0.06
N GLY A 257 -20.65 -28.70 -0.64
CA GLY A 257 -21.80 -29.56 -0.36
C GLY A 257 -21.58 -31.01 -0.79
N SER A 258 -21.07 -31.23 -2.00
CA SER A 258 -20.77 -32.58 -2.50
C SER A 258 -19.67 -33.28 -1.68
N ILE A 259 -18.54 -32.61 -1.42
CA ILE A 259 -17.43 -33.18 -0.66
C ILE A 259 -17.84 -33.42 0.80
N GLY A 260 -18.46 -32.43 1.45
CA GLY A 260 -18.93 -32.56 2.83
C GLY A 260 -20.00 -33.66 2.98
N GLY A 261 -20.91 -33.76 2.01
CA GLY A 261 -21.93 -34.81 1.96
C GLY A 261 -21.33 -36.20 1.73
N LEU A 262 -20.36 -36.35 0.83
CA LEU A 262 -19.68 -37.62 0.58
C LEU A 262 -18.91 -38.11 1.80
N ILE A 263 -18.15 -37.23 2.47
CA ILE A 263 -17.42 -37.57 3.70
C ILE A 263 -18.38 -38.07 4.77
N THR A 264 -19.48 -37.35 4.99
CA THR A 264 -20.51 -37.71 5.96
C THR A 264 -21.20 -39.03 5.58
N GLY A 265 -21.49 -39.23 4.29
CA GLY A 265 -22.12 -40.45 3.77
C GLY A 265 -21.25 -41.70 3.90
N ILE A 266 -19.94 -41.59 3.67
CA ILE A 266 -18.98 -42.68 3.89
C ILE A 266 -18.97 -43.09 5.36
N GLY A 267 -18.93 -42.11 6.27
CA GLY A 267 -18.98 -42.37 7.70
C GLY A 267 -20.29 -43.02 8.15
N LEU A 268 -21.42 -42.61 7.57
CA LEU A 268 -22.72 -43.22 7.83
C LEU A 268 -22.76 -44.67 7.33
N GLY A 269 -22.29 -44.93 6.12
CA GLY A 269 -22.22 -46.27 5.54
C GLY A 269 -21.35 -47.20 6.38
N TYR A 270 -20.21 -46.72 6.87
CA TYR A 270 -19.34 -47.50 7.75
C TYR A 270 -19.99 -47.75 9.12
N SER A 271 -20.66 -46.75 9.71
CA SER A 271 -21.35 -46.91 11.00
C SER A 271 -22.51 -47.91 10.98
N LEU A 272 -23.10 -48.20 9.80
CA LEU A 272 -24.10 -49.27 9.65
C LEU A 272 -23.46 -50.67 9.70
N LEU A 273 -22.15 -50.78 9.51
CA LEU A 273 -21.39 -52.04 9.52
C LEU A 273 -20.62 -52.23 10.83
N GLU A 274 -19.92 -51.19 11.30
CA GLU A 274 -19.09 -51.20 12.51
C GLU A 274 -19.20 -49.85 13.23
N GLY A 275 -19.76 -49.84 14.45
CA GLY A 275 -19.61 -48.79 15.47
C GLY A 275 -19.93 -47.31 15.12
N SER A 276 -20.61 -46.59 16.00
CA SER A 276 -21.02 -45.20 15.73
C SER A 276 -19.91 -44.14 15.76
N GLY A 277 -18.68 -44.48 16.19
CA GLY A 277 -17.60 -43.52 16.40
C GLY A 277 -17.12 -42.81 15.12
N LEU A 278 -17.06 -43.52 13.99
CA LEU A 278 -16.55 -42.97 12.73
C LEU A 278 -17.54 -41.98 12.08
N PHE A 279 -18.84 -42.17 12.29
CA PHE A 279 -19.88 -41.28 11.78
C PHE A 279 -19.80 -39.88 12.41
N VAL A 280 -19.53 -39.80 13.71
CA VAL A 280 -19.41 -38.52 14.41
C VAL A 280 -18.19 -37.74 13.87
N ALA A 281 -17.04 -38.41 13.72
CA ALA A 281 -15.83 -37.77 13.21
C ALA A 281 -16.00 -37.25 11.78
N THR A 282 -16.55 -38.06 10.89
CA THR A 282 -16.78 -37.68 9.48
C THR A 282 -17.85 -36.59 9.33
N SER A 283 -18.90 -36.59 10.16
CA SER A 283 -19.90 -35.51 10.17
C SER A 283 -19.30 -34.18 10.58
N ILE A 284 -18.41 -34.16 11.58
CA ILE A 284 -17.70 -32.94 12.00
C ILE A 284 -16.82 -32.43 10.86
N VAL A 285 -16.08 -33.33 10.18
CA VAL A 285 -15.25 -32.95 9.02
C VAL A 285 -16.12 -32.44 7.87
N GLY A 286 -17.21 -33.13 7.53
CA GLY A 286 -18.12 -32.74 6.47
C GLY A 286 -18.77 -31.38 6.71
N LEU A 287 -19.24 -31.12 7.94
CA LEU A 287 -19.76 -29.82 8.35
C LEU A 287 -18.69 -28.74 8.35
N SER A 288 -17.45 -29.07 8.73
CA SER A 288 -16.33 -28.11 8.69
C SER A 288 -15.99 -27.71 7.26
N VAL A 289 -15.96 -28.66 6.31
CA VAL A 289 -15.74 -28.40 4.88
C VAL A 289 -16.87 -27.53 4.33
N LEU A 290 -18.13 -27.89 4.61
CA LEU A 290 -19.29 -27.11 4.17
C LEU A 290 -19.27 -25.70 4.75
N TYR A 291 -18.92 -25.57 6.03
CA TYR A 291 -18.76 -24.29 6.71
C TYR A 291 -17.68 -23.42 6.06
N LEU A 292 -16.50 -23.98 5.77
CA LEU A 292 -15.40 -23.27 5.10
C LEU A 292 -15.79 -22.80 3.69
N CYS A 293 -16.43 -23.66 2.89
CA CYS A 293 -16.90 -23.32 1.56
C CYS A 293 -18.03 -22.29 1.58
N TYR A 294 -18.97 -22.39 2.53
CA TYR A 294 -20.02 -21.39 2.72
C TYR A 294 -19.46 -20.02 3.10
N ASN A 295 -18.44 -20.01 3.98
CA ASN A 295 -17.74 -18.79 4.36
C ASN A 295 -17.04 -18.15 3.14
N GLN A 296 -16.41 -18.97 2.30
CA GLN A 296 -15.82 -18.50 1.05
C GLN A 296 -16.86 -17.89 0.11
N PHE A 297 -18.04 -18.50 -0.03
CA PHE A 297 -19.14 -17.94 -0.83
C PHE A 297 -19.67 -16.61 -0.26
N ARG A 298 -19.95 -16.57 1.05
CA ARG A 298 -20.61 -15.42 1.68
C ARG A 298 -19.74 -14.16 1.65
N TYR A 299 -18.45 -14.31 1.92
CA TYR A 299 -17.53 -13.18 2.11
C TYR A 299 -16.68 -12.86 0.87
N LYS A 300 -16.58 -13.74 -0.13
CA LYS A 300 -15.90 -13.44 -1.42
C LYS A 300 -16.86 -13.11 -2.57
N SER A 301 -18.02 -12.54 -2.25
CA SER A 301 -18.95 -12.07 -3.30
C SER A 301 -18.42 -10.84 -4.04
N GLU A 302 -17.51 -10.10 -3.39
CA GLU A 302 -16.83 -8.94 -3.93
C GLU A 302 -15.32 -9.18 -3.95
N ILE A 303 -14.70 -8.79 -5.06
CA ILE A 303 -13.26 -8.78 -5.24
C ILE A 303 -12.76 -7.40 -4.89
N ILE A 304 -12.02 -7.36 -3.79
CA ILE A 304 -11.38 -6.17 -3.29
C ILE A 304 -9.93 -6.18 -3.77
N SER A 305 -9.50 -5.08 -4.40
CA SER A 305 -8.12 -4.83 -4.82
C SER A 305 -7.54 -3.65 -4.03
N GLY A 306 -6.24 -3.69 -3.73
CA GLY A 306 -5.55 -2.64 -2.98
C GLY A 306 -5.62 -2.79 -1.46
N ASP A 307 -5.47 -1.68 -0.74
CA ASP A 307 -5.37 -1.66 0.74
C ASP A 307 -6.74 -1.64 1.44
N LEU A 308 -7.80 -1.90 0.71
CA LEU A 308 -9.16 -1.97 1.25
C LEU A 308 -9.28 -3.17 2.21
N GLN A 309 -9.80 -2.89 3.41
CA GLN A 309 -10.04 -3.94 4.40
C GLN A 309 -11.13 -4.91 3.90
N GLN A 310 -10.79 -6.19 3.79
CA GLN A 310 -11.79 -7.22 3.54
C GLN A 310 -12.59 -7.48 4.82
N PRO A 311 -13.92 -7.59 4.76
CA PRO A 311 -14.70 -8.08 5.89
C PRO A 311 -14.36 -9.57 6.12
N SER A 312 -13.41 -9.86 7.01
CA SER A 312 -13.03 -11.24 7.38
C SER A 312 -13.79 -11.70 8.62
N PHE A 313 -14.47 -12.86 8.54
CA PHE A 313 -15.03 -13.54 9.71
C PHE A 313 -13.93 -14.37 10.42
N ASN A 314 -13.48 -13.90 11.58
CA ASN A 314 -12.42 -14.53 12.38
C ASN A 314 -12.99 -15.57 13.37
N LEU A 315 -12.89 -16.87 13.05
CA LEU A 315 -13.30 -17.96 13.96
C LEU A 315 -12.17 -18.49 14.85
N PHE A 316 -10.92 -18.18 14.52
CA PHE A 316 -9.75 -18.54 15.32
C PHE A 316 -8.85 -17.33 15.49
N LYS A 317 -9.22 -16.43 16.41
CA LYS A 317 -8.28 -15.45 16.93
C LYS A 317 -7.34 -16.14 17.91
N LYS A 318 -6.37 -16.90 17.38
CA LYS A 318 -5.11 -17.15 18.09
C LYS A 318 -4.08 -16.29 17.40
N ALA A 319 -3.92 -15.06 17.89
CA ALA A 319 -2.81 -14.13 17.64
C ALA A 319 -1.95 -14.43 16.39
N ALA A 320 -2.57 -14.54 15.22
CA ALA A 320 -1.90 -14.36 13.96
C ALA A 320 -1.99 -12.86 13.77
N ASN A 321 -0.97 -12.19 14.32
CA ASN A 321 -0.56 -10.83 14.04
C ASN A 321 -1.45 -10.20 12.97
N ALA A 322 -2.24 -9.18 13.34
CA ALA A 322 -2.30 -8.02 12.46
C ALA A 322 -0.83 -7.75 12.17
N SER A 323 -0.36 -8.17 11.00
CA SER A 323 1.07 -8.14 10.70
C SER A 323 1.48 -6.68 10.93
N PRO A 324 2.33 -6.38 11.94
CA PRO A 324 2.95 -5.05 12.00
C PRO A 324 3.84 -4.84 10.76
N TYR A 325 4.03 -5.89 9.95
CA TYR A 325 4.91 -6.01 8.80
C TYR A 325 4.15 -6.04 7.45
N GLY A 326 2.90 -5.58 7.38
CA GLY A 326 2.26 -5.22 6.10
C GLY A 326 2.69 -3.84 5.56
N GLN A 327 3.34 -3.03 6.40
CA GLN A 327 3.78 -1.67 6.10
C GLN A 327 5.26 -1.58 5.67
N GLN A 328 5.73 -2.47 4.79
CA GLN A 328 7.05 -2.29 4.17
C GLN A 328 7.01 -1.41 2.92
N ASN A 329 5.82 -1.07 2.40
CA ASN A 329 5.69 -0.35 1.14
C ASN A 329 5.57 1.18 1.29
N ASN A 330 5.56 1.71 2.51
CA ASN A 330 5.42 3.16 2.76
C ASN A 330 6.78 3.89 2.78
N VAL A 331 7.88 3.14 2.72
CA VAL A 331 9.24 3.70 2.71
C VAL A 331 9.98 3.16 1.51
N GLU A 332 10.36 4.06 0.62
CA GLU A 332 11.23 3.73 -0.51
C GLU A 332 12.67 4.06 -0.14
N ILE A 333 13.57 3.10 -0.34
CA ILE A 333 15.01 3.33 -0.19
C ILE A 333 15.50 3.98 -1.48
N VAL A 334 16.00 5.21 -1.39
CA VAL A 334 16.66 5.85 -2.53
C VAL A 334 18.07 5.25 -2.61
N LEU A 335 18.18 4.13 -3.32
CA LEU A 335 19.47 3.50 -3.56
C LEU A 335 20.33 4.43 -4.41
N ARG A 336 21.48 4.84 -3.88
CA ARG A 336 22.50 5.55 -4.66
C ARG A 336 23.02 4.61 -5.75
N LYS A 337 22.90 5.02 -7.02
CA LYS A 337 23.75 4.48 -8.07
C LYS A 337 25.14 5.12 -8.02
#